data_AF-A0A8C5C2H6-F1
#
_entry.id   AF-A0A8C5C2H6-F1
#
_cell.length_a   1.000
_cell.length_b   1.000
_cell.length_c   1.000
_cell.angle_alpha   90.00
_cell.angle_beta   90.00
_cell.angle_gamma   90.00
#
_symmetry.space_group_name_H-M   'P 1'
#
loop_
_entity.id
_entity.type
_entity.pdbx_description
1 polymer ?
#
loop_
_entity_poly.entity_id
_entity_poly.type
_entity_poly.pdbx_seq_one_letter_code
_entity_poly.pdbx_strand_id
1 'polypeptide(L)'
;MPTEEEEEAPSITEFHSSTHVLPVGQTARYTCHAGGTPEPTVEWLHNGRPLERDGTDDQSEAWVERGFLFVRGGRYGVNTVCCMASNSAGTANHSAELLVFDACDLTLDPNTAQRQLSLSEDNRKVTRVRGDQLYPDHPDRFDPYPQVLGREALTGRCYWEVEWRGVVYIGVTYRGITRRGAGGDSELGLNNKSWVLLCYDGGYSALYNGIGTALPLRPAGSTRVGVYLDRPAGSLSFYRVSPGGGGSSDTLTHLHTFWSSFTQEDLLPGVGVVVGGSSASLCRL
;
A
#
# COMPACT_ATOMS: atom_id res chain seq x y z
N MET A 1 51.88 -25.49 -16.29
CA MET A 1 50.44 -25.71 -16.52
C MET A 1 49.75 -24.43 -16.09
N PRO A 2 48.96 -23.76 -16.94
CA PRO A 2 48.12 -22.68 -16.46
C PRO A 2 47.08 -23.29 -15.51
N THR A 3 46.93 -22.71 -14.33
CA THR A 3 45.79 -22.99 -13.45
C THR A 3 44.55 -22.49 -14.19
N GLU A 4 43.67 -23.39 -14.61
CA GLU A 4 42.31 -22.99 -15.02
C GLU A 4 41.71 -22.28 -13.81
N GLU A 5 41.44 -20.98 -13.93
CA GLU A 5 40.67 -20.26 -12.92
C GLU A 5 39.29 -20.92 -12.85
N GLU A 6 38.90 -21.33 -11.65
CA GLU A 6 37.62 -22.00 -11.42
C GLU A 6 36.50 -21.01 -11.73
N GLU A 7 35.76 -21.27 -12.79
CA GLU A 7 34.63 -20.43 -13.19
C GLU A 7 33.48 -20.58 -12.18
N GLU A 8 32.91 -19.44 -11.77
CA GLU A 8 31.80 -19.36 -10.83
C GLU A 8 30.58 -18.73 -11.52
N ALA A 9 29.45 -19.44 -11.49
CA ALA A 9 28.19 -18.96 -12.04
C ALA A 9 27.72 -17.67 -11.34
N PRO A 10 26.97 -16.79 -12.03
CA PRO A 10 26.55 -15.53 -11.46
C PRO A 10 25.64 -15.73 -10.24
N SER A 11 25.76 -14.86 -9.24
CA SER A 11 24.83 -14.75 -8.12
C SER A 11 24.42 -13.30 -7.95
N ILE A 12 23.11 -13.03 -7.84
CA ILE A 12 22.60 -11.68 -7.62
C ILE A 12 22.71 -11.38 -6.13
N THR A 13 23.61 -10.46 -5.79
CA THR A 13 23.98 -10.11 -4.40
C THR A 13 23.14 -8.95 -3.87
N GLU A 14 22.64 -8.08 -4.76
CA GLU A 14 21.74 -7.00 -4.39
C GLU A 14 20.69 -6.80 -5.49
N PHE A 15 19.42 -6.91 -5.10
CA PHE A 15 18.27 -6.58 -5.93
C PHE A 15 17.11 -6.25 -5.00
N HIS A 16 16.50 -5.08 -5.18
CA HIS A 16 15.32 -4.69 -4.40
C HIS A 16 14.11 -5.51 -4.87
N SER A 17 13.89 -6.67 -4.24
CA SER A 17 12.85 -7.66 -4.59
C SER A 17 11.49 -7.41 -3.97
N SER A 18 11.34 -6.37 -3.16
CA SER A 18 10.04 -6.01 -2.59
C SER A 18 9.07 -5.54 -3.67
N THR A 19 7.77 -5.81 -3.48
CA THR A 19 6.73 -5.21 -4.31
C THR A 19 6.80 -3.69 -4.20
N HIS A 20 7.03 -3.03 -5.32
CA HIS A 20 7.04 -1.57 -5.41
C HIS A 20 5.67 -1.09 -5.85
N VAL A 21 5.21 0.00 -5.28
CA VAL A 21 3.91 0.59 -5.61
C VAL A 21 4.22 2.01 -6.06
N LEU A 22 3.91 2.30 -7.32
CA LEU A 22 4.27 3.54 -7.99
C LEU A 22 3.01 4.26 -8.48
N PRO A 23 2.71 5.48 -7.98
CA PRO A 23 1.62 6.27 -8.52
C PRO A 23 1.83 6.50 -10.02
N VAL A 24 0.73 6.51 -10.78
CA VAL A 24 0.77 6.90 -12.19
C VAL A 24 1.47 8.25 -12.32
N GLY A 25 2.42 8.32 -13.26
CA GLY A 25 3.23 9.50 -13.53
C GLY A 25 4.55 9.58 -12.75
N GLN A 26 4.75 8.78 -11.70
CA GLN A 26 6.04 8.69 -11.01
C GLN A 26 6.99 7.69 -11.68
N THR A 27 8.27 7.70 -11.27
CA THR A 27 9.32 6.82 -11.79
C THR A 27 9.98 6.05 -10.64
N ALA A 28 10.02 4.72 -10.76
CA ALA A 28 10.76 3.82 -9.87
C ALA A 28 12.17 3.58 -10.43
N ARG A 29 13.15 3.37 -9.54
CA ARG A 29 14.54 3.02 -9.89
C ARG A 29 14.91 1.68 -9.27
N TYR A 30 15.49 0.80 -10.08
CA TYR A 30 15.97 -0.52 -9.70
C TYR A 30 17.48 -0.62 -9.86
N THR A 31 18.09 -1.33 -8.91
CA THR A 31 19.53 -1.64 -8.89
C THR A 31 19.69 -3.16 -8.90
N CYS A 32 20.71 -3.63 -9.62
CA CYS A 32 21.10 -5.04 -9.60
C CYS A 32 22.61 -5.14 -9.53
N HIS A 33 23.11 -5.84 -8.51
CA HIS A 33 24.51 -6.24 -8.40
C HIS A 33 24.59 -7.75 -8.48
N ALA A 34 25.52 -8.24 -9.32
CA ALA A 34 25.79 -9.65 -9.48
C ALA A 34 27.30 -9.92 -9.32
N GLY A 35 27.64 -10.96 -8.57
CA GLY A 35 29.01 -11.49 -8.47
C GLY A 35 29.15 -12.77 -9.31
N GLY A 36 30.37 -13.11 -9.70
CA GLY A 36 30.69 -14.32 -10.47
C GLY A 36 32.05 -14.19 -11.14
N THR A 37 32.60 -15.31 -11.60
CA THR A 37 33.91 -15.37 -12.26
C THR A 37 33.79 -16.16 -13.56
N PRO A 38 33.99 -15.56 -14.75
CA PRO A 38 34.28 -14.15 -15.02
C PRO A 38 33.16 -13.19 -14.59
N GLU A 39 33.47 -11.90 -14.49
CA GLU A 39 32.51 -10.86 -14.06
C GLU A 39 31.23 -10.88 -14.92
N PRO A 40 30.04 -11.00 -14.31
CA PRO A 40 28.81 -11.19 -15.06
C PRO A 40 28.31 -9.92 -15.74
N THR A 41 27.74 -10.10 -16.92
CA THR A 41 27.02 -9.06 -17.66
C THR A 41 25.59 -8.98 -17.15
N VAL A 42 25.15 -7.78 -16.74
CA VAL A 42 23.77 -7.52 -16.31
C VAL A 42 22.93 -6.99 -17.47
N GLU A 43 21.73 -7.55 -17.61
CA GLU A 43 20.66 -7.16 -18.53
C GLU A 43 19.33 -7.01 -17.78
N TRP A 44 18.48 -6.10 -18.26
CA TRP A 44 17.19 -5.81 -17.66
C TRP A 44 16.05 -6.21 -18.59
N LEU A 45 15.00 -6.80 -18.02
CA LEU A 45 13.74 -7.06 -18.71
C LEU A 45 12.59 -6.34 -18.01
N HIS A 46 11.71 -5.72 -18.80
CA HIS A 46 10.43 -5.17 -18.35
C HIS A 46 9.29 -5.89 -19.05
N ASN A 47 8.39 -6.48 -18.27
CA ASN A 47 7.27 -7.31 -18.76
C ASN A 47 7.74 -8.42 -19.71
N GLY A 48 8.89 -9.02 -19.41
CA GLY A 48 9.52 -10.08 -20.20
C GLY A 48 10.23 -9.61 -21.47
N ARG A 49 10.32 -8.29 -21.72
CA ARG A 49 11.02 -7.72 -22.87
C ARG A 49 12.37 -7.13 -22.46
N PRO A 50 13.48 -7.47 -23.15
CA PRO A 50 14.79 -6.91 -22.86
C PRO A 50 14.85 -5.41 -23.20
N LEU A 51 15.58 -4.65 -22.39
CA LEU A 51 15.80 -3.21 -22.56
C LEU A 51 17.23 -2.93 -23.02
N GLU A 52 17.40 -1.95 -23.91
CA GLU A 52 18.72 -1.52 -24.39
C GLU A 52 19.48 -0.74 -23.31
N ARG A 53 20.81 -0.93 -23.24
CA ARG A 53 21.67 -0.44 -22.15
C ARG A 53 21.74 1.08 -21.98
N ASP A 54 21.42 1.86 -23.02
CA ASP A 54 21.48 3.33 -23.02
C ASP A 54 20.34 3.96 -23.88
N GLY A 55 19.20 3.26 -23.97
CA GLY A 55 18.04 3.74 -24.70
C GLY A 55 17.34 4.88 -23.97
N THR A 56 17.65 6.13 -24.34
CA THR A 56 16.94 7.33 -23.88
C THR A 56 15.74 7.61 -24.77
N ASP A 57 14.77 6.70 -24.79
CA ASP A 57 13.50 7.03 -25.41
C ASP A 57 12.60 7.67 -24.35
N ASP A 58 12.49 9.00 -24.42
CA ASP A 58 11.74 9.87 -23.48
C ASP A 58 10.23 9.53 -23.45
N GLN A 59 9.76 8.63 -24.31
CA GLN A 59 8.41 8.08 -24.34
C GLN A 59 8.27 6.64 -23.85
N SER A 60 9.36 5.93 -23.60
CA SER A 60 9.31 4.54 -23.15
C SER A 60 8.92 4.44 -21.67
N GLU A 61 8.02 3.48 -21.34
CA GLU A 61 7.59 3.24 -19.95
C GLU A 61 8.72 2.69 -19.07
N ALA A 62 9.81 2.18 -19.65
CA ALA A 62 11.00 1.73 -18.94
C ALA A 62 12.28 1.99 -19.75
N TRP A 63 13.37 2.36 -19.09
CA TRP A 63 14.67 2.60 -19.72
C TRP A 63 15.84 2.24 -18.79
N VAL A 64 17.01 1.99 -19.37
CA VAL A 64 18.25 1.78 -18.62
C VAL A 64 19.13 3.01 -18.76
N GLU A 65 19.61 3.53 -17.64
CA GLU A 65 20.57 4.64 -17.62
C GLU A 65 21.66 4.33 -16.57
N ARG A 66 22.93 4.29 -17.01
CA ARG A 66 24.10 4.06 -16.15
C ARG A 66 24.00 2.77 -15.32
N GLY A 67 23.45 1.71 -15.91
CA GLY A 67 23.27 0.40 -15.26
C GLY A 67 22.06 0.28 -14.34
N PHE A 68 21.33 1.37 -14.10
CA PHE A 68 20.06 1.35 -13.36
C PHE A 68 18.89 1.20 -14.31
N LEU A 69 17.88 0.45 -13.89
CA LEU A 69 16.60 0.40 -14.58
C LEU A 69 15.65 1.43 -13.98
N PHE A 70 15.02 2.23 -14.84
CA PHE A 70 13.96 3.15 -14.49
C PHE A 70 12.65 2.67 -15.11
N VAL A 71 11.57 2.71 -14.35
CA VAL A 71 10.22 2.39 -14.84
C VAL A 71 9.29 3.53 -14.47
N ARG A 72 8.70 4.18 -15.47
CA ARG A 72 7.67 5.20 -15.31
C ARG A 72 6.31 4.53 -15.25
N GLY A 73 5.51 4.90 -14.26
CA GLY A 73 4.13 4.45 -14.13
C GLY A 73 3.24 5.06 -15.22
N GLY A 74 3.24 4.48 -16.42
CA GLY A 74 2.45 4.98 -17.56
C GLY A 74 0.98 4.61 -17.46
N ARG A 75 0.67 3.34 -17.21
CA ARG A 75 -0.70 2.82 -17.04
C ARG A 75 -0.79 1.99 -15.77
N TYR A 76 -1.97 2.00 -15.16
CA TYR A 76 -2.25 1.12 -14.03
C TYR A 76 -2.03 -0.35 -14.41
N GLY A 77 -1.47 -1.14 -13.50
CA GLY A 77 -1.23 -2.56 -13.73
C GLY A 77 -0.03 -3.10 -12.97
N VAL A 78 0.09 -4.43 -12.95
CA VAL A 78 1.28 -5.10 -12.46
C VAL A 78 2.29 -5.15 -13.58
N ASN A 79 3.46 -4.58 -13.31
CA ASN A 79 4.62 -4.66 -14.17
C ASN A 79 5.62 -5.64 -13.55
N THR A 80 6.30 -6.43 -14.38
CA THR A 80 7.36 -7.32 -13.92
C THR A 80 8.71 -6.76 -14.35
N VAL A 81 9.60 -6.59 -13.39
CA VAL A 81 10.99 -6.17 -13.61
C VAL A 81 11.88 -7.37 -13.31
N CYS A 82 12.78 -7.72 -14.23
CA CYS A 82 13.73 -8.81 -14.04
C CYS A 82 15.16 -8.32 -14.30
N CYS A 83 16.06 -8.57 -13.35
CA CYS A 83 17.49 -8.50 -13.58
C CYS A 83 17.99 -9.89 -13.98
N MET A 84 18.77 -9.96 -15.05
CA MET A 84 19.42 -11.17 -15.53
C MET A 84 20.93 -10.94 -15.58
N ALA A 85 21.70 -11.81 -14.95
CA ALA A 85 23.15 -11.77 -14.92
C ALA A 85 23.72 -13.03 -15.60
N SER A 86 24.69 -12.86 -16.50
CA SER A 86 25.27 -13.97 -17.27
C SER A 86 26.79 -13.87 -17.42
N ASN A 87 27.50 -14.99 -17.31
CA ASN A 87 28.91 -15.15 -17.68
C ASN A 87 29.12 -16.50 -18.41
N SER A 88 30.37 -16.89 -18.70
CA SER A 88 30.67 -18.18 -19.35
C SER A 88 30.24 -19.41 -18.53
N ALA A 89 30.16 -19.27 -17.21
CA ALA A 89 29.82 -20.33 -16.27
C ALA A 89 28.31 -20.57 -16.11
N GLY A 90 27.47 -19.56 -16.41
CA GLY A 90 26.02 -19.70 -16.32
C GLY A 90 25.24 -18.38 -16.23
N THR A 91 24.02 -18.47 -15.71
CA THR A 91 23.08 -17.35 -15.58
C THR A 91 22.34 -17.35 -14.24
N ALA A 92 22.07 -16.17 -13.69
CA ALA A 92 21.15 -15.96 -12.57
C ALA A 92 20.12 -14.87 -12.91
N ASN A 93 18.94 -14.94 -12.31
CA ASN A 93 17.93 -13.90 -12.45
C ASN A 93 17.21 -13.64 -11.13
N HIS A 94 16.65 -12.44 -11.01
CA HIS A 94 15.78 -12.06 -9.91
C HIS A 94 14.71 -11.12 -10.42
N SER A 95 13.46 -11.32 -10.00
CA SER A 95 12.30 -10.56 -10.46
C SER A 95 11.61 -9.82 -9.32
N ALA A 96 11.06 -8.65 -9.63
CA ALA A 96 10.21 -7.87 -8.76
C ALA A 96 8.91 -7.51 -9.49
N GLU A 97 7.83 -7.39 -8.74
CA GLU A 97 6.58 -6.83 -9.22
C GLU A 97 6.48 -5.35 -8.84
N LEU A 98 6.03 -4.54 -9.80
CA LEU A 98 5.76 -3.13 -9.67
C LEU A 98 4.26 -2.90 -9.92
N LEU A 99 3.52 -2.55 -8.89
CA LEU A 99 2.13 -2.16 -9.00
C LEU A 99 2.05 -0.66 -9.35
N VAL A 100 1.61 -0.34 -10.55
CA VAL A 100 1.28 1.03 -10.94
C VAL A 100 -0.19 1.28 -10.64
N PHE A 101 -0.50 2.38 -9.95
CA PHE A 101 -1.84 2.65 -9.44
C PHE A 101 -2.26 4.12 -9.60
N ASP A 102 -3.57 4.35 -9.59
CA ASP A 102 -4.14 5.68 -9.45
C ASP A 102 -4.27 6.04 -7.97
N ALA A 103 -3.54 7.08 -7.55
CA ALA A 103 -3.64 7.61 -6.19
C ALA A 103 -5.00 8.29 -6.01
N CYS A 104 -5.70 7.94 -4.95
CA CYS A 104 -6.97 8.56 -4.63
C CYS A 104 -6.76 9.77 -3.75
N ASP A 105 -7.29 10.91 -4.20
CA ASP A 105 -7.34 12.09 -3.36
C ASP A 105 -8.57 12.03 -2.45
N LEU A 106 -8.36 11.67 -1.18
CA LEU A 106 -9.41 11.40 -0.21
C LEU A 106 -9.44 12.45 0.89
N THR A 107 -10.65 12.75 1.38
CA THR A 107 -10.91 13.57 2.56
C THR A 107 -11.91 12.89 3.49
N LEU A 108 -11.83 13.18 4.78
CA LEU A 108 -12.77 12.68 5.78
C LEU A 108 -14.04 13.53 5.79
N ASP A 109 -15.20 12.90 5.94
CA ASP A 109 -16.49 13.59 5.98
C ASP A 109 -16.90 13.98 7.42
N PRO A 110 -16.92 15.29 7.75
CA PRO A 110 -17.35 15.77 9.06
C PRO A 110 -18.79 15.40 9.42
N ASN A 111 -19.64 15.08 8.44
CA ASN A 111 -21.02 14.66 8.69
C ASN A 111 -21.11 13.23 9.24
N THR A 112 -20.10 12.41 9.00
CA THR A 112 -20.04 11.02 9.49
C THR A 112 -19.28 10.92 10.82
N ALA A 113 -18.37 11.86 11.10
CA ALA A 113 -17.47 11.83 12.25
C ALA A 113 -18.22 11.79 13.59
N GLN A 114 -17.92 10.79 14.43
CA GLN A 114 -18.42 10.77 15.80
C GLN A 114 -17.92 11.99 16.60
N ARG A 115 -18.69 12.44 17.58
CA ARG A 115 -18.47 13.72 18.28
C ARG A 115 -17.14 13.83 19.04
N GLN A 116 -16.53 12.74 19.48
CA GLN A 116 -15.22 12.76 20.16
C GLN A 116 -14.04 12.81 19.18
N LEU A 117 -14.31 12.96 17.87
CA LEU A 117 -13.30 13.06 16.84
C LEU A 117 -13.08 14.51 16.44
N SER A 118 -11.85 14.99 16.48
CA SER A 118 -11.46 16.26 15.89
C SER A 118 -10.86 16.03 14.52
N LEU A 119 -11.40 16.72 13.49
CA LEU A 119 -10.86 16.72 12.14
C LEU A 119 -9.96 17.94 11.92
N SER A 120 -8.83 17.76 11.27
CA SER A 120 -7.84 18.81 10.98
C SER A 120 -7.14 18.56 9.64
N GLU A 121 -6.20 19.44 9.27
CA GLU A 121 -5.40 19.33 8.03
C GLU A 121 -6.29 19.18 6.79
N ASP A 122 -7.24 20.11 6.61
CA ASP A 122 -8.24 20.08 5.53
C ASP A 122 -9.06 18.77 5.50
N ASN A 123 -9.46 18.31 6.69
CA ASN A 123 -10.15 17.04 6.91
C ASN A 123 -9.38 15.80 6.45
N ARG A 124 -8.04 15.83 6.43
CA ARG A 124 -7.22 14.65 6.16
C ARG A 124 -6.80 13.92 7.41
N LYS A 125 -6.86 14.58 8.57
CA LYS A 125 -6.46 14.01 9.85
C LYS A 125 -7.63 13.92 10.81
N VAL A 126 -7.71 12.81 11.51
CA VAL A 126 -8.64 12.58 12.61
C VAL A 126 -7.89 12.23 13.88
N THR A 127 -8.29 12.83 15.00
CA THR A 127 -7.75 12.53 16.33
C THR A 127 -8.88 12.31 17.31
N ARG A 128 -8.79 11.26 18.15
CA ARG A 128 -9.73 11.08 19.26
C ARG A 128 -9.36 12.02 20.40
N VAL A 129 -10.23 12.99 20.68
CA VAL A 129 -10.03 14.00 21.73
C VAL A 129 -10.95 13.77 22.92
N ARG A 130 -10.70 14.48 24.02
CA ARG A 130 -11.61 14.50 25.17
C ARG A 130 -12.72 15.53 24.90
N GLY A 131 -13.96 15.12 25.15
CA GLY A 131 -15.13 15.98 24.98
C GLY A 131 -15.65 16.00 23.54
N ASP A 132 -16.91 16.41 23.43
CA ASP A 132 -17.63 16.41 22.17
C ASP A 132 -17.33 17.68 21.36
N GLN A 133 -17.04 17.48 20.08
CA GLN A 133 -16.92 18.54 19.09
C GLN A 133 -18.31 19.04 18.69
N LEU A 134 -18.39 20.32 18.32
CA LEU A 134 -19.63 21.01 17.96
C LEU A 134 -20.09 20.68 16.53
N TYR A 135 -20.18 19.40 16.20
CA TYR A 135 -20.75 18.98 14.93
C TYR A 135 -22.28 19.01 14.97
N PRO A 136 -22.96 19.56 13.94
CA PRO A 136 -24.41 19.49 13.81
C PRO A 136 -24.93 18.06 13.82
N ASP A 137 -26.16 17.84 14.27
CA ASP A 137 -26.80 16.54 14.11
C ASP A 137 -26.90 16.15 12.63
N HIS A 138 -26.60 14.90 12.33
CA HIS A 138 -26.66 14.34 10.97
C HIS A 138 -27.07 12.85 11.02
N PRO A 139 -27.89 12.36 10.07
CA PRO A 139 -28.27 10.94 10.02
C PRO A 139 -27.07 10.01 9.82
N ASP A 140 -26.06 10.44 9.05
CA ASP A 140 -24.87 9.63 8.76
C ASP A 140 -23.79 9.64 9.88
N ARG A 141 -24.01 10.41 10.95
CA ARG A 141 -23.07 10.54 12.06
C ARG A 141 -23.01 9.24 12.87
N PHE A 142 -21.80 8.74 13.08
CA PHE A 142 -21.59 7.59 13.96
C PHE A 142 -21.87 7.92 15.43
N ASP A 143 -22.50 6.99 16.13
CA ASP A 143 -22.81 7.07 17.55
C ASP A 143 -23.09 5.64 18.10
N PRO A 144 -22.30 5.07 19.03
CA PRO A 144 -21.34 5.74 19.90
C PRO A 144 -19.87 5.66 19.47
N TYR A 145 -19.56 4.86 18.45
CA TYR A 145 -18.17 4.47 18.17
C TYR A 145 -17.35 5.59 17.50
N PRO A 146 -16.09 5.83 17.93
CA PRO A 146 -15.23 6.91 17.46
C PRO A 146 -14.69 6.64 16.04
N GLN A 147 -15.55 6.79 15.04
CA GLN A 147 -15.27 6.47 13.65
C GLN A 147 -15.70 7.59 12.69
N VAL A 148 -15.11 7.61 11.51
CA VAL A 148 -15.37 8.57 10.44
C VAL A 148 -15.16 7.89 9.09
N LEU A 149 -15.96 8.24 8.08
CA LEU A 149 -15.75 7.79 6.70
C LEU A 149 -15.14 8.88 5.84
N GLY A 150 -14.59 8.47 4.70
CA GLY A 150 -14.26 9.39 3.62
C GLY A 150 -15.50 9.96 2.95
N ARG A 151 -15.29 11.10 2.29
CA ARG A 151 -16.30 11.80 1.51
C ARG A 151 -16.45 11.18 0.11
N GLU A 152 -15.35 10.78 -0.49
CA GLU A 152 -15.28 10.28 -1.86
C GLU A 152 -15.61 8.78 -1.93
N ALA A 153 -16.47 8.40 -2.88
CA ALA A 153 -16.78 7.00 -3.16
C ALA A 153 -15.68 6.33 -3.98
N LEU A 154 -15.30 5.11 -3.59
CA LEU A 154 -14.30 4.29 -4.26
C LEU A 154 -14.98 3.49 -5.38
N THR A 155 -15.01 4.06 -6.59
CA THR A 155 -15.77 3.49 -7.71
C THR A 155 -15.00 2.48 -8.57
N GLY A 156 -13.66 2.48 -8.47
CA GLY A 156 -12.78 1.65 -9.29
C GLY A 156 -11.56 1.12 -8.52
N ARG A 157 -10.40 1.09 -9.19
CA ARG A 157 -9.13 0.81 -8.53
C ARG A 157 -8.66 2.05 -7.80
N CYS A 158 -8.15 1.88 -6.60
CA CYS A 158 -7.80 3.00 -5.74
C CYS A 158 -6.69 2.62 -4.78
N TYR A 159 -5.71 3.50 -4.63
CA TYR A 159 -4.70 3.39 -3.60
C TYR A 159 -4.65 4.65 -2.75
N TRP A 160 -4.47 4.47 -1.44
CA TRP A 160 -4.19 5.57 -0.51
C TRP A 160 -3.34 5.08 0.65
N GLU A 161 -2.63 6.00 1.28
CA GLU A 161 -1.83 5.72 2.47
C GLU A 161 -2.39 6.44 3.70
N VAL A 162 -2.24 5.81 4.85
CA VAL A 162 -2.66 6.32 6.14
C VAL A 162 -1.50 6.21 7.13
N GLU A 163 -1.10 7.35 7.65
CA GLU A 163 -0.20 7.44 8.80
C GLU A 163 -1.04 7.31 10.09
N TRP A 164 -0.72 6.37 10.97
CA TRP A 164 -1.52 6.06 12.16
C TRP A 164 -0.71 6.16 13.45
N ARG A 165 -1.39 6.46 14.56
CA ARG A 165 -0.82 6.49 15.91
C ARG A 165 -1.82 5.95 16.92
N GLY A 166 -1.35 5.11 17.84
CA GLY A 166 -2.19 4.49 18.86
C GLY A 166 -2.91 3.27 18.33
N VAL A 167 -4.23 3.18 18.53
CA VAL A 167 -5.05 2.04 18.11
C VAL A 167 -6.07 2.50 17.07
N VAL A 168 -5.91 2.05 15.83
CA VAL A 168 -6.63 2.58 14.67
C VAL A 168 -7.18 1.47 13.79
N TYR A 169 -8.44 1.56 13.38
CA TYR A 169 -9.01 0.75 12.29
C TYR A 169 -8.87 1.52 10.98
N ILE A 170 -8.38 0.85 9.94
CA ILE A 170 -8.20 1.41 8.60
C ILE A 170 -8.81 0.43 7.60
N GLY A 171 -9.68 0.88 6.72
CA GLY A 171 -10.18 0.03 5.65
C GLY A 171 -11.31 0.65 4.88
N VAL A 172 -12.30 -0.16 4.52
CA VAL A 172 -13.43 0.27 3.70
C VAL A 172 -14.74 -0.27 4.26
N THR A 173 -15.81 0.47 3.98
CA THR A 173 -17.17 0.06 4.33
C THR A 173 -18.14 0.45 3.23
N TYR A 174 -19.18 -0.34 3.10
CA TYR A 174 -20.36 0.04 2.35
C TYR A 174 -21.06 1.26 2.99
N ARG A 175 -21.57 2.18 2.16
CA ARG A 175 -22.26 3.40 2.63
C ARG A 175 -23.41 3.07 3.59
N GLY A 176 -24.11 1.97 3.35
CA GLY A 176 -25.24 1.48 4.14
C GLY A 176 -24.87 0.79 5.45
N ILE A 177 -23.65 0.95 5.98
CA ILE A 177 -23.31 0.55 7.35
C ILE A 177 -24.21 1.26 8.36
N THR A 178 -24.59 0.55 9.43
CA THR A 178 -25.39 1.13 10.52
C THR A 178 -24.60 2.25 11.19
N ARG A 179 -25.25 3.38 11.48
CA ARG A 179 -24.60 4.56 12.06
C ARG A 179 -24.78 4.68 13.56
N ARG A 180 -25.84 4.06 14.10
CA ARG A 180 -26.29 4.24 15.48
C ARG A 180 -26.50 2.92 16.20
N GLY A 181 -26.20 2.91 17.50
CA GLY A 181 -26.50 1.81 18.41
C GLY A 181 -25.25 1.12 18.94
N ALA A 182 -25.28 0.74 20.22
CA ALA A 182 -24.21 -0.01 20.87
C ALA A 182 -24.29 -1.48 20.42
N GLY A 183 -23.46 -1.87 19.46
CA GLY A 183 -23.41 -3.20 18.86
C GLY A 183 -22.51 -3.23 17.64
N GLY A 184 -22.08 -4.44 17.22
CA GLY A 184 -21.14 -4.62 16.12
C GLY A 184 -21.62 -4.13 14.75
N ASP A 185 -22.93 -3.98 14.57
CA ASP A 185 -23.52 -3.52 13.30
C ASP A 185 -23.06 -2.11 12.89
N SER A 186 -22.69 -1.26 13.86
CA SER A 186 -22.21 0.11 13.62
C SER A 186 -20.71 0.31 13.79
N GLU A 187 -19.97 -0.74 14.21
CA GLU A 187 -18.52 -0.70 14.40
C GLU A 187 -17.81 -1.37 13.22
N LEU A 188 -16.82 -0.67 12.65
CA LEU A 188 -16.03 -1.13 11.52
C LEU A 188 -15.33 -2.46 11.84
N GLY A 189 -15.44 -3.42 10.91
CA GLY A 189 -14.91 -4.77 11.04
C GLY A 189 -15.80 -5.73 11.83
N LEU A 190 -16.82 -5.24 12.56
CA LEU A 190 -17.72 -6.07 13.38
C LEU A 190 -19.04 -6.43 12.67
N ASN A 191 -19.12 -6.19 11.37
CA ASN A 191 -20.28 -6.48 10.52
C ASN A 191 -19.82 -6.98 9.14
N ASN A 192 -20.76 -7.48 8.35
CA ASN A 192 -20.52 -7.97 6.99
C ASN A 192 -20.48 -6.87 5.91
N LYS A 193 -20.44 -5.59 6.32
CA LYS A 193 -20.40 -4.43 5.43
C LYS A 193 -19.06 -3.69 5.44
N SER A 194 -18.13 -4.11 6.30
CA SER A 194 -16.85 -3.43 6.49
C SER A 194 -15.68 -4.40 6.62
N TRP A 195 -14.57 -4.05 5.97
CA TRP A 195 -13.31 -4.80 5.96
C TRP A 195 -12.21 -3.87 6.42
N VAL A 196 -11.57 -4.19 7.55
CA VAL A 196 -10.57 -3.30 8.15
C VAL A 196 -9.34 -4.03 8.63
N LEU A 197 -8.23 -3.31 8.61
CA LEU A 197 -7.01 -3.62 9.33
C LEU A 197 -7.00 -2.82 10.63
N LEU A 198 -6.93 -3.51 11.76
CA LEU A 198 -6.58 -2.92 13.04
C LEU A 198 -5.05 -2.77 13.12
N CYS A 199 -4.60 -1.55 13.39
CA CYS A 199 -3.20 -1.18 13.58
C CYS A 199 -2.97 -0.70 15.01
N TYR A 200 -1.92 -1.22 15.64
CA TYR A 200 -1.45 -0.80 16.96
C TYR A 200 0.03 -1.15 17.14
N ASP A 201 0.69 -0.61 18.16
CA ASP A 201 2.13 -0.82 18.40
C ASP A 201 2.52 -2.32 18.48
N GLY A 202 1.58 -3.15 18.95
CA GLY A 202 1.76 -4.58 19.07
C GLY A 202 1.60 -5.37 17.77
N GLY A 203 1.09 -4.79 16.68
CA GLY A 203 0.91 -5.52 15.42
C GLY A 203 -0.32 -5.11 14.63
N TYR A 204 -0.74 -6.05 13.80
CA TYR A 204 -1.87 -5.89 12.89
C TYR A 204 -2.87 -7.02 13.07
N SER A 205 -4.16 -6.72 12.90
CA SER A 205 -5.20 -7.74 12.79
C SER A 205 -6.14 -7.40 11.64
N ALA A 206 -6.50 -8.40 10.83
CA ALA A 206 -7.54 -8.27 9.81
C ALA A 206 -8.90 -8.58 10.45
N LEU A 207 -9.88 -7.67 10.32
CA LEU A 207 -11.22 -7.81 10.87
C LEU A 207 -12.28 -7.77 9.77
N TYR A 208 -13.18 -8.75 9.80
CA TYR A 208 -14.38 -8.81 8.97
C TYR A 208 -15.49 -9.58 9.70
N ASN A 209 -16.70 -9.05 9.70
CA ASN A 209 -17.89 -9.70 10.26
C ASN A 209 -17.69 -10.21 11.71
N GLY A 210 -17.00 -9.42 12.53
CA GLY A 210 -16.72 -9.75 13.93
C GLY A 210 -15.58 -10.74 14.15
N ILE A 211 -14.98 -11.26 13.07
CA ILE A 211 -13.87 -12.20 13.13
C ILE A 211 -12.56 -11.41 12.94
N GLY A 212 -11.71 -11.44 13.97
CA GLY A 212 -10.37 -10.86 13.95
C GLY A 212 -9.29 -11.93 13.77
N THR A 213 -8.38 -11.73 12.82
CA THR A 213 -7.21 -12.59 12.59
C THR A 213 -5.94 -11.77 12.83
N ALA A 214 -5.19 -12.11 13.88
CA ALA A 214 -3.90 -11.48 14.15
C ALA A 214 -2.88 -11.87 13.07
N LEU A 215 -2.15 -10.88 12.56
CA LEU A 215 -1.15 -11.07 11.52
C LEU A 215 0.25 -11.24 12.15
N PRO A 216 1.13 -12.06 11.56
CA PRO A 216 2.45 -12.36 12.13
C PRO A 216 3.44 -11.19 12.03
N LEU A 217 3.10 -10.14 11.28
CA LEU A 217 3.98 -9.01 11.01
C LEU A 217 3.86 -7.92 12.07
N ARG A 218 4.97 -7.23 12.33
CA ARG A 218 5.06 -6.10 13.25
C ARG A 218 5.25 -4.78 12.49
N PRO A 219 4.95 -3.62 13.11
CA PRO A 219 5.11 -2.31 12.46
C PRO A 219 6.55 -1.97 12.04
N ALA A 220 7.59 -2.65 12.58
CA ALA A 220 8.98 -2.55 12.14
C ALA A 220 9.52 -1.10 11.98
N GLY A 221 9.08 -0.19 12.88
CA GLY A 221 9.46 1.22 12.85
C GLY A 221 8.68 2.08 11.86
N SER A 222 7.71 1.51 11.13
CA SER A 222 6.77 2.25 10.30
C SER A 222 5.38 2.32 10.94
N THR A 223 4.78 3.50 10.86
CA THR A 223 3.41 3.81 11.26
C THR A 223 2.52 4.14 10.06
N ARG A 224 2.93 3.68 8.87
CA ARG A 224 2.19 3.95 7.64
C ARG A 224 1.68 2.67 6.98
N VAL A 225 0.40 2.70 6.62
CA VAL A 225 -0.28 1.61 5.93
C VAL A 225 -0.80 2.10 4.58
N GLY A 226 -0.44 1.37 3.52
CA GLY A 226 -1.01 1.52 2.19
C GLY A 226 -2.21 0.59 2.03
N VAL A 227 -3.27 1.09 1.40
CA VAL A 227 -4.49 0.34 1.11
C VAL A 227 -4.72 0.37 -0.39
N TYR A 228 -4.89 -0.80 -0.99
CA TYR A 228 -5.18 -0.96 -2.41
C TYR A 228 -6.52 -1.68 -2.58
N LEU A 229 -7.46 -1.03 -3.26
CA LEU A 229 -8.72 -1.62 -3.69
C LEU A 229 -8.65 -1.91 -5.19
N ASP A 230 -8.89 -3.17 -5.58
CA ASP A 230 -9.23 -3.54 -6.95
C ASP A 230 -10.69 -3.98 -6.99
N ARG A 231 -11.59 -3.00 -7.16
CA ARG A 231 -13.03 -3.24 -7.13
C ARG A 231 -13.51 -4.22 -8.22
N PRO A 232 -13.03 -4.15 -9.48
CA PRO A 232 -13.35 -5.16 -10.50
C PRO A 232 -12.84 -6.56 -10.17
N ALA A 233 -11.63 -6.69 -9.63
CA ALA A 233 -11.06 -7.99 -9.26
C ALA A 233 -11.58 -8.53 -7.91
N GLY A 234 -12.29 -7.70 -7.14
CA GLY A 234 -12.84 -8.09 -5.85
C GLY A 234 -11.80 -8.23 -4.74
N SER A 235 -10.70 -7.45 -4.79
CA SER A 235 -9.63 -7.52 -3.80
C SER A 235 -9.44 -6.19 -3.05
N LEU A 236 -9.16 -6.31 -1.74
CA LEU A 236 -8.75 -5.21 -0.87
C LEU A 236 -7.49 -5.64 -0.13
N SER A 237 -6.36 -5.05 -0.49
CA SER A 237 -5.04 -5.39 0.02
C SER A 237 -4.50 -4.29 0.93
N PHE A 238 -3.81 -4.71 1.99
CA PHE A 238 -3.15 -3.85 2.96
C PHE A 238 -1.66 -4.10 2.95
N TYR A 239 -0.89 -3.03 3.09
CA TYR A 239 0.57 -3.06 3.06
C TYR A 239 1.13 -2.19 4.17
N ARG A 240 2.21 -2.63 4.82
CA ARG A 240 3.07 -1.74 5.62
C ARG A 240 3.97 -0.99 4.65
N VAL A 241 3.98 0.34 4.73
CA VAL A 241 4.80 1.21 3.89
C VAL A 241 6.06 1.56 4.68
N SER A 242 7.22 1.04 4.26
CA SER A 242 8.50 1.37 4.87
C SER A 242 9.18 2.47 4.04
N PRO A 243 9.62 3.59 4.66
CA PRO A 243 10.27 4.66 3.92
C PRO A 243 11.55 4.17 3.25
N GLY A 244 11.77 4.57 2.01
CA GLY A 244 13.01 4.30 1.29
C GLY A 244 14.21 5.04 1.89
N GLY A 245 15.38 4.38 1.94
CA GLY A 245 16.63 4.99 2.39
C GLY A 245 17.44 5.53 1.21
N GLY A 246 18.17 6.64 1.38
CA GLY A 246 19.21 7.07 0.42
C GLY A 246 18.72 7.36 -1.01
N GLY A 247 17.48 7.82 -1.18
CA GLY A 247 16.89 8.12 -2.50
C GLY A 247 16.24 6.92 -3.20
N SER A 248 15.92 5.84 -2.47
CA SER A 248 15.00 4.79 -2.94
C SER A 248 13.54 5.17 -2.64
N SER A 249 12.61 4.58 -3.40
CA SER A 249 11.16 4.69 -3.18
C SER A 249 10.71 3.90 -1.95
N ASP A 250 9.55 4.26 -1.41
CA ASP A 250 8.92 3.52 -0.32
C ASP A 250 8.70 2.04 -0.70
N THR A 251 8.91 1.16 0.27
CA THR A 251 8.78 -0.29 0.11
C THR A 251 7.48 -0.78 0.73
N LEU A 252 6.68 -1.53 -0.02
CA LEU A 252 5.46 -2.14 0.50
C LEU A 252 5.69 -3.59 0.93
N THR A 253 5.43 -3.86 2.20
CA THR A 253 5.31 -5.24 2.71
C THR A 253 3.84 -5.61 2.78
N HIS A 254 3.40 -6.61 2.01
CA HIS A 254 2.02 -7.11 2.09
C HIS A 254 1.67 -7.58 3.50
N LEU A 255 0.51 -7.18 3.99
CA LEU A 255 -0.02 -7.57 5.30
C LEU A 255 -1.18 -8.56 5.15
N HIS A 256 -2.18 -8.21 4.34
CA HIS A 256 -3.39 -9.00 4.20
C HIS A 256 -4.17 -8.61 2.93
N THR A 257 -4.94 -9.54 2.38
CA THR A 257 -5.91 -9.27 1.31
C THR A 257 -7.25 -9.90 1.64
N PHE A 258 -8.30 -9.09 1.63
CA PHE A 258 -9.68 -9.59 1.62
C PHE A 258 -10.14 -9.80 0.18
N TRP A 259 -10.93 -10.86 0.00
CA TRP A 259 -11.59 -11.18 -1.26
C TRP A 259 -13.11 -11.10 -1.07
N SER A 260 -13.78 -10.27 -1.86
CA SER A 260 -15.22 -10.06 -1.79
C SER A 260 -15.75 -9.44 -3.08
N SER A 261 -17.06 -9.53 -3.31
CA SER A 261 -17.73 -8.79 -4.38
C SER A 261 -18.01 -7.36 -3.92
N PHE A 262 -17.11 -6.41 -4.21
CA PHE A 262 -17.23 -5.00 -3.81
C PHE A 262 -18.19 -4.16 -4.68
N THR A 263 -19.11 -4.80 -5.41
CA THR A 263 -19.91 -4.19 -6.48
C THR A 263 -21.33 -3.81 -6.07
N GLN A 264 -21.77 -4.21 -4.87
CA GLN A 264 -23.18 -4.10 -4.46
C GLN A 264 -23.64 -2.65 -4.26
N GLU A 265 -22.79 -1.80 -3.67
CA GLU A 265 -23.06 -0.37 -3.46
C GLU A 265 -21.76 0.43 -3.39
N ASP A 266 -21.88 1.74 -3.16
CA ASP A 266 -20.74 2.64 -3.00
C ASP A 266 -19.93 2.24 -1.77
N LEU A 267 -18.63 2.08 -2.00
CA LEU A 267 -17.65 1.78 -0.99
C LEU A 267 -16.95 3.07 -0.57
N LEU A 268 -16.78 3.27 0.73
CA LEU A 268 -16.14 4.45 1.31
C LEU A 268 -14.93 4.00 2.13
N PRO A 269 -13.83 4.77 2.14
CA PRO A 269 -12.76 4.51 3.09
C PRO A 269 -13.28 4.81 4.51
N GLY A 270 -12.85 4.02 5.49
CA GLY A 270 -13.30 4.11 6.88
C GLY A 270 -12.12 4.12 7.84
N VAL A 271 -12.20 5.00 8.83
CA VAL A 271 -11.20 5.13 9.89
C VAL A 271 -11.89 5.10 11.26
N GLY A 272 -11.38 4.27 12.17
CA GLY A 272 -11.77 4.27 13.58
C GLY A 272 -10.56 4.56 14.47
N VAL A 273 -10.70 5.40 15.49
CA VAL A 273 -9.62 5.71 16.45
C VAL A 273 -10.05 5.32 17.87
N VAL A 274 -9.51 4.20 18.37
CA VAL A 274 -10.11 3.48 19.52
C VAL A 274 -9.71 4.06 20.87
N VAL A 275 -8.48 4.54 21.04
CA VAL A 275 -8.01 5.04 22.34
C VAL A 275 -7.86 6.56 22.30
N GLY A 276 -8.14 7.25 23.41
CA GLY A 276 -7.95 8.71 23.49
C GLY A 276 -6.52 9.11 23.13
N GLY A 277 -6.37 10.10 22.24
CA GLY A 277 -5.08 10.50 21.69
C GLY A 277 -4.61 9.69 20.47
N SER A 278 -5.32 8.63 20.07
CA SER A 278 -5.06 7.95 18.79
C SER A 278 -5.44 8.86 17.62
N SER A 279 -4.71 8.74 16.52
CA SER A 279 -4.92 9.56 15.33
C SER A 279 -4.62 8.81 14.05
N ALA A 280 -5.24 9.24 12.96
CA ALA A 280 -4.89 8.80 11.61
C ALA A 280 -4.88 10.00 10.66
N SER A 281 -3.94 10.01 9.71
CA SER A 281 -3.79 11.04 8.67
C SER A 281 -3.74 10.39 7.29
N LEU A 282 -4.60 10.82 6.38
CA LEU A 282 -4.54 10.50 4.96
C LEU A 282 -3.32 11.19 4.34
N CYS A 283 -2.38 10.41 3.81
CA CYS A 283 -1.17 10.94 3.18
C CYS A 283 -1.49 11.60 1.82
N ARG A 284 -0.64 12.53 1.41
CA ARG A 284 -0.63 13.05 0.03
C ARG A 284 0.44 12.26 -0.75
N LEU A 285 0.03 11.68 -1.88
CA LEU A 285 0.85 10.83 -2.74
C LEU A 285 1.26 11.56 -4.02
#